data_AF-A0A821YU42-F1
#
_entry.id   AF-A0A821YU42-F1
#
_cell.length_a   1.000
_cell.length_b   1.000
_cell.length_c   1.000
_cell.angle_alpha   90.00
_cell.angle_beta   90.00
_cell.angle_gamma   90.00
#
_symmetry.space_group_name_H-M   'P 1'
#
loop_
_entity.id
_entity.type
_entity.pdbx_description
1 polymer ?
#
loop_
_entity_poly.entity_id
_entity_poly.type
_entity_poly.pdbx_seq_one_letter_code
_entity_poly.pdbx_strand_id
1 'polypeptide(L)' 'YEPALLPEPNHVMLKHLYALSIRDGVMVLSTTTRYRHKFVTTCFYKPTSK' A
#
# COMPACT_ATOMS: atom_id res chain seq x y z
N TYR A 1 6.48 9.37 -17.69
CA TYR A 1 5.51 8.69 -16.80
C TYR A 1 6.15 8.61 -15.43
N GLU A 2 5.50 9.15 -14.41
CA GLU A 2 6.02 9.13 -13.04
C GLU A 2 5.48 7.86 -12.35
N PRO A 3 6.32 6.86 -12.04
CA PRO A 3 5.87 5.55 -11.58
C PRO A 3 5.19 5.57 -10.20
N ALA A 4 5.38 6.63 -9.42
CA ALA A 4 4.76 6.82 -8.12
C ALA A 4 3.37 7.51 -8.20
N LEU A 5 2.97 7.99 -9.38
CA LEU A 5 1.69 8.66 -9.55
C LEU A 5 0.56 7.63 -9.71
N LEU A 6 -0.36 7.62 -8.75
CA LEU A 6 -1.49 6.71 -8.70
C LEU A 6 -2.81 7.43 -9.08
N PRO A 7 -3.79 6.71 -9.65
CA PRO A 7 -5.13 7.26 -9.85
C PRO A 7 -5.81 7.58 -8.51
N GLU A 8 -6.82 8.45 -8.56
CA GLU A 8 -7.59 8.82 -7.37
C GLU A 8 -8.33 7.59 -6.81
N PRO A 9 -8.13 7.24 -5.54
CA PRO A 9 -8.79 6.10 -4.91
C PRO A 9 -10.25 6.40 -4.59
N ASN A 10 -11.09 5.37 -4.52
CA ASN A 10 -12.43 5.52 -3.96
C ASN A 10 -12.33 5.83 -2.45
N HIS A 11 -13.14 6.73 -1.93
CA HIS A 11 -13.09 7.10 -0.51
C HIS A 11 -13.38 5.91 0.44
N VAL A 12 -14.18 4.93 0.00
CA VAL A 12 -14.52 3.75 0.81
C VAL A 12 -13.31 2.85 1.04
N MET A 13 -12.41 2.72 0.06
CA MET A 13 -11.23 1.85 0.18
C MET A 13 -10.09 2.45 1.03
N LEU A 14 -10.22 3.70 1.47
CA LEU A 14 -9.21 4.33 2.31
C LEU A 14 -9.12 3.62 3.66
N LYS A 15 -7.89 3.47 4.18
CA LYS A 15 -7.59 2.77 5.43
C LYS A 15 -7.89 1.27 5.44
N HIS A 16 -8.23 0.67 4.31
CA HIS A 16 -8.30 -0.79 4.18
C HIS A 16 -6.89 -1.38 4.01
N LEU A 17 -6.67 -2.53 4.66
CA LEU A 17 -5.43 -3.28 4.57
C LEU A 17 -5.42 -4.11 3.29
N TYR A 18 -4.38 -3.95 2.49
CA TYR A 18 -4.08 -4.76 1.32
C TYR A 18 -2.84 -5.60 1.60
N ALA A 19 -2.82 -6.84 1.10
CA ALA A 19 -1.70 -7.76 1.25
C ALA A 19 -1.39 -8.43 -0.09
N LEU A 20 -0.11 -8.68 -0.34
CA LEU A 20 0.35 -9.54 -1.44
C LEU A 20 0.77 -10.90 -0.88
N SER A 21 0.80 -11.92 -1.76
CA SER A 21 1.39 -13.22 -1.42
C SER A 21 2.84 -13.03 -0.97
N ILE A 22 3.25 -13.78 0.06
CA ILE A 22 4.64 -13.79 0.53
C ILE A 22 5.52 -14.31 -0.62
N ARG A 23 6.55 -13.54 -0.97
CA ARG A 23 7.55 -13.91 -1.98
C ARG A 23 8.94 -13.71 -1.39
N ASP A 24 9.83 -14.67 -1.62
CA ASP A 24 11.23 -14.64 -1.17
C ASP A 24 11.40 -14.35 0.34
N GLY A 25 10.47 -14.85 1.16
CA GLY A 25 10.49 -14.63 2.62
C GLY A 25 10.11 -13.22 3.06
N VAL A 26 9.49 -12.42 2.19
CA VAL A 26 9.01 -11.07 2.48
C VAL A 26 7.50 -10.99 2.33
N MET A 27 6.83 -10.46 3.35
CA MET A 27 5.42 -10.07 3.32
C MET A 27 5.32 -8.59 2.95
N VAL A 28 4.42 -8.29 2.03
CA VAL A 28 4.10 -6.92 1.64
C VAL A 28 2.69 -6.58 2.10
N LEU A 29 2.60 -5.57 2.96
CA LEU A 29 1.34 -4.98 3.41
C LEU A 29 1.22 -3.57 2.85
N SER A 30 0.00 -3.11 2.58
CA SER A 30 -0.21 -1.74 2.14
C SER A 30 -1.54 -1.17 2.58
N THR A 31 -1.60 0.15 2.61
CA THR A 31 -2.82 0.89 2.92
C THR A 31 -2.76 2.25 2.24
N THR A 32 -3.89 2.66 1.65
CA THR A 32 -4.04 4.02 1.10
C THR A 32 -4.68 4.92 2.14
N THR A 33 -4.01 6.03 2.46
CA THR A 33 -4.45 7.01 3.45
C THR A 33 -4.50 8.40 2.85
N ARG A 34 -5.40 9.25 3.35
CA ARG A 34 -5.47 10.66 2.97
C ARG A 34 -4.51 11.48 3.85
N TYR A 35 -3.55 12.16 3.23
CA TYR A 35 -2.69 13.13 3.87
C TYR A 35 -3.01 14.52 3.32
N ARG A 36 -3.64 15.37 4.14
CA ARG A 36 -4.21 16.66 3.70
C ARG A 36 -5.11 16.46 2.48
N HIS A 37 -4.83 17.11 1.36
CA HIS A 37 -5.61 17.02 0.11
C HIS A 37 -5.04 15.99 -0.88
N LYS A 38 -4.17 15.09 -0.43
CA LYS A 38 -3.52 14.07 -1.28
C LYS A 38 -3.73 12.68 -0.69
N PHE A 39 -3.53 11.66 -1.51
CA PHE A 39 -3.60 10.26 -1.13
C PHE A 39 -2.21 9.65 -1.20
N VAL A 40 -1.87 8.86 -0.19
CA VAL A 40 -0.58 8.17 -0.06
C VAL A 40 -0.86 6.70 0.14
N THR A 41 -0.36 5.87 -0.77
CA THR A 41 -0.34 4.42 -0.61
C THR A 41 1.00 4.03 -0.02
N THR A 42 0.99 3.59 1.24
CA THR A 42 2.21 3.14 1.93
C THR A 42 2.36 1.64 1.69
N CYS A 43 3.49 1.22 1.11
CA CYS A 43 3.87 -0.19 0.98
C CYS A 43 4.91 -0.53 2.05
N PHE A 44 4.56 -1.45 2.94
CA PHE A 44 5.42 -1.92 4.03
C PHE A 44 5.94 -3.31 3.71
N TYR A 45 7.27 -3.42 3.59
CA TYR A 45 7.98 -4.67 3.34
C TYR A 45 8.53 -5.19 4.66
N LYS A 46 8.10 -6.38 5.05
CA LYS A 46 8.51 -7.03 6.29
C LYS A 46 9.05 -8.44 6.00
N PRO A 47 10.29 -8.76 6.39
CA PRO A 47 10.78 -10.13 6.40
C PRO A 47 9.87 -11.00 7.28
N THR A 48 9.40 -12.11 6.74
CA THR A 48 8.75 -13.15 7.53
C THR A 48 9.83 -14.09 8.02
N SER A 49 9.98 -14.23 9.35
CA SER A 49 10.77 -15.35 9.87
C SER A 49 10.09 -16.63 9.39
N LYS A 50 10.88 -17.56 8.85
CA LYS A 50 10.46 -18.95 8.80
C LYS A 50 10.20 -19.44 10.22
#